data_AF-A0A7J7LPV2-F1
#
_entry.id   AF-A0A7J7LPV2-F1
#
_cell.length_a   1.000
_cell.length_b   1.000
_cell.length_c   1.000
_cell.angle_alpha   90.00
_cell.angle_beta   90.00
_cell.angle_gamma   90.00
#
_symmetry.space_group_name_H-M   'P 1'
#
loop_
_entity.id
_entity.type
_entity.pdbx_description
1 polymer ?
#
loop_
_entity_poly.entity_id
_entity_poly.type
_entity_poly.pdbx_seq_one_letter_code
_entity_poly.pdbx_strand_id
1 'polypeptide(L)'
;MGRTIRISGFPCHIVAQDAKSFLEIDIGLGVGVVVALKIRREKNSGRIRRTYAVVQFTAAKIAERVSFLADKNQLRYGIIYRLKVWNAERDIVPKPKVMVLNPDLVTLHFGCQVSSDKFSVLWKGVDVAANFGSGLRKLEFLLSQGCMDYKLEFPYSSIWQIQLRHSPRENKKFLL
;
A
#
# COMPACT_ATOMS: atom_id res chain seq x y z
N MET A 1 -7.36 7.45 -9.15
CA MET A 1 -7.08 6.32 -8.24
C MET A 1 -7.59 6.65 -6.84
N GLY A 2 -8.14 5.66 -6.10
CA GLY A 2 -8.66 5.84 -4.75
C GLY A 2 -7.56 6.01 -3.69
N ARG A 3 -7.85 6.77 -2.63
CA ARG A 3 -6.90 7.17 -1.58
C ARG A 3 -7.49 6.90 -0.20
N THR A 4 -6.67 6.38 0.70
CA THR A 4 -7.07 6.09 2.09
C THR A 4 -6.46 7.10 3.05
N ILE A 5 -7.29 7.62 3.95
CA ILE A 5 -6.88 8.58 4.97
C ILE A 5 -7.37 8.12 6.34
N ARG A 6 -6.68 8.56 7.37
CA ARG A 6 -7.06 8.38 8.78
C ARG A 6 -7.62 9.69 9.30
N ILE A 7 -8.84 9.64 9.81
CA ILE A 7 -9.54 10.77 10.42
C ILE A 7 -9.65 10.50 11.92
N SER A 8 -8.93 11.27 12.72
CA SER A 8 -8.92 11.17 14.19
C SER A 8 -9.74 12.28 14.84
N GLY A 9 -10.35 11.99 15.98
CA GLY A 9 -11.08 12.99 16.78
C GLY A 9 -12.57 12.72 16.94
N PHE A 10 -13.06 11.59 16.42
CA PHE A 10 -14.46 11.19 16.60
C PHE A 10 -14.77 10.79 18.05
N PRO A 11 -16.06 10.87 18.45
CA PRO A 11 -16.50 10.37 19.75
C PRO A 11 -16.36 8.85 19.85
N CYS A 12 -16.14 8.36 21.08
CA CYS A 12 -15.86 6.93 21.33
C CYS A 12 -17.00 5.97 20.94
N HIS A 13 -18.22 6.49 20.84
CA HIS A 13 -19.44 5.74 20.53
C HIS A 13 -19.88 5.86 19.07
N ILE A 14 -19.11 6.53 18.20
CA ILE A 14 -19.50 6.66 16.79
C ILE A 14 -19.58 5.29 16.12
N VAL A 15 -20.61 5.09 15.30
CA VAL A 15 -20.80 3.87 14.49
C VAL A 15 -20.31 4.13 13.07
N ALA A 16 -19.91 3.07 12.36
CA ALA A 16 -19.36 3.16 11.01
C ALA A 16 -20.35 3.81 10.03
N GLN A 17 -21.64 3.55 10.22
CA GLN A 17 -22.71 4.14 9.43
C GLN A 17 -22.80 5.65 9.63
N ASP A 18 -22.74 6.14 10.87
CA ASP A 18 -22.81 7.58 11.18
C ASP A 18 -21.59 8.32 10.63
N ALA A 19 -20.40 7.72 10.78
CA ALA A 19 -19.18 8.26 10.20
C ALA A 19 -19.23 8.31 8.67
N LYS A 20 -19.87 7.32 8.04
CA LYS A 20 -20.09 7.30 6.58
C LYS A 20 -21.08 8.39 6.17
N SER A 21 -22.25 8.46 6.81
CA SER A 21 -23.27 9.47 6.53
C SER A 21 -22.73 10.88 6.67
N PHE A 22 -21.95 11.14 7.72
CA PHE A 22 -21.30 12.43 7.92
C PHE A 22 -20.37 12.80 6.76
N LEU A 23 -19.55 11.85 6.28
CA LEU A 23 -18.63 12.11 5.17
C LEU A 23 -19.37 12.30 3.84
N GLU A 24 -20.39 11.49 3.55
CA GLU A 24 -21.08 11.51 2.26
C GLU A 24 -22.12 12.62 2.16
N ILE A 25 -22.88 12.85 3.24
CA ILE A 25 -24.04 13.74 3.30
C ILE A 25 -23.65 15.07 3.94
N ASP A 26 -23.22 15.07 5.20
CA ASP A 26 -23.05 16.32 5.98
C ASP A 26 -21.92 17.21 5.45
N ILE A 27 -20.81 16.60 4.99
CA ILE A 27 -19.72 17.32 4.32
C ILE A 27 -20.03 17.59 2.84
N GLY A 28 -21.01 16.88 2.26
CA GLY A 28 -21.35 16.99 0.85
C GLY A 28 -20.25 16.47 -0.08
N LEU A 29 -19.64 15.33 0.27
CA LEU A 29 -18.69 14.65 -0.63
C LEU A 29 -19.41 13.85 -1.73
N GLY A 30 -20.69 13.52 -1.53
CA GLY A 30 -21.52 12.74 -2.46
C GLY A 30 -21.76 11.31 -1.98
N VAL A 31 -22.92 10.76 -2.30
CA VAL A 31 -23.30 9.39 -1.90
C VAL A 31 -22.44 8.37 -2.65
N GLY A 32 -21.91 7.37 -1.94
CA GLY A 32 -21.13 6.28 -2.54
C GLY A 32 -19.65 6.58 -2.81
N VAL A 33 -19.12 7.68 -2.25
CA VAL A 33 -17.69 8.01 -2.37
C VAL A 33 -16.80 7.26 -1.38
N VAL A 34 -17.38 6.75 -0.29
CA VAL A 34 -16.69 5.93 0.69
C VAL A 34 -16.76 4.46 0.28
N VAL A 35 -15.63 3.89 -0.15
CA VAL A 35 -15.51 2.49 -0.55
C VAL A 35 -15.46 1.58 0.68
N ALA A 36 -14.67 1.98 1.68
CA ALA A 36 -14.53 1.22 2.91
C ALA A 36 -14.24 2.16 4.07
N LEU A 37 -14.77 1.82 5.25
CA LEU A 37 -14.59 2.57 6.48
C LEU A 37 -14.37 1.60 7.63
N LYS A 38 -13.37 1.87 8.47
CA LYS A 38 -13.07 1.09 9.67
C LYS A 38 -12.81 2.00 10.84
N ILE A 39 -13.61 1.86 11.90
CA ILE A 39 -13.40 2.58 13.16
C ILE A 39 -12.43 1.80 14.03
N ARG A 40 -11.48 2.50 14.63
CA ARG A 40 -10.54 1.96 15.60
C ARG A 40 -10.44 2.89 16.80
N ARG A 41 -10.13 2.29 17.95
CA ARG A 41 -9.85 3.04 19.19
C ARG A 41 -8.37 3.37 19.23
N GLU A 42 -8.02 4.57 19.67
CA GLU A 42 -6.64 4.90 20.00
C GLU A 42 -6.21 4.13 21.25
N LYS A 43 -5.04 3.48 21.21
CA LYS A 43 -4.50 2.72 22.33
C LYS A 43 -3.92 3.62 23.44
N ASN A 44 -3.52 4.85 23.12
CA ASN A 44 -2.69 5.71 23.98
C ASN A 44 -3.25 7.12 24.28
N SER A 45 -4.56 7.34 24.19
CA SER A 45 -5.13 8.60 24.70
C SER A 45 -5.47 8.44 26.17
N GLY A 46 -5.03 9.37 27.05
CA GLY A 46 -5.44 9.45 28.46
C GLY A 46 -6.97 9.58 28.66
N ARG A 47 -7.45 10.25 29.73
CA ARG A 47 -8.86 10.28 30.19
C ARG A 47 -9.98 10.43 29.11
N ILE A 48 -9.69 10.95 27.90
CA ILE A 48 -10.64 11.02 26.78
C ILE A 48 -10.31 9.94 25.74
N ARG A 49 -11.12 8.87 25.72
CA ARG A 49 -11.05 7.81 24.69
C ARG A 49 -11.47 8.39 23.34
N ARG A 50 -10.51 8.70 22.47
CA ARG A 50 -10.81 9.14 21.09
C ARG A 50 -10.76 7.96 20.13
N THR A 51 -11.65 7.97 19.15
CA THR A 51 -11.65 7.02 18.04
C THR A 51 -11.11 7.68 16.79
N TYR A 52 -10.56 6.85 15.91
CA TYR A 52 -10.20 7.27 14.57
C TYR A 52 -10.88 6.35 13.56
N ALA A 53 -11.34 6.94 12.47
CA ALA A 53 -11.81 6.23 11.30
C ALA A 53 -10.66 6.15 10.30
N VAL A 54 -10.41 4.96 9.77
CA VAL A 54 -9.67 4.81 8.52
C VAL A 54 -10.72 4.76 7.42
N VAL A 55 -10.57 5.58 6.39
CA VAL A 55 -11.55 5.74 5.32
C VAL A 55 -10.85 5.67 3.97
N GLN A 56 -11.34 4.80 3.10
CA GLN A 56 -10.88 4.63 1.74
C GLN A 56 -11.90 5.22 0.78
N PHE A 57 -11.46 6.20 0.00
CA PHE A 57 -12.29 6.91 -0.97
C PHE A 57 -12.13 6.34 -2.38
N THR A 58 -13.18 6.49 -3.19
CA THR A 58 -13.19 6.13 -4.61
C THR A 58 -12.14 6.90 -5.41
N ALA A 59 -11.93 8.19 -5.10
CA ALA A 59 -11.00 9.06 -5.80
C ALA A 59 -10.09 9.87 -4.86
N ALA A 60 -8.83 10.04 -5.25
CA ALA A 60 -7.83 10.83 -4.51
C ALA A 60 -8.24 12.30 -4.31
N LYS A 61 -8.91 12.91 -5.29
CA LYS A 61 -9.43 14.29 -5.20
C LYS A 61 -10.37 14.49 -4.00
N ILE A 62 -11.14 13.44 -3.66
CA ILE A 62 -12.08 13.49 -2.54
C ILE A 62 -11.30 13.49 -1.22
N ALA A 63 -10.32 12.58 -1.08
CA ALA A 63 -9.44 12.56 0.08
C ALA A 63 -8.65 13.87 0.26
N GLU A 64 -8.20 14.49 -0.83
CA GLU A 64 -7.53 15.81 -0.81
C GLU A 64 -8.48 16.91 -0.34
N ARG A 65 -9.73 16.91 -0.80
CA ARG A 65 -10.77 17.83 -0.31
C ARG A 65 -11.00 17.66 1.19
N VAL A 66 -11.04 16.42 1.70
CA VAL A 66 -11.18 16.17 3.15
C VAL A 66 -9.97 16.67 3.93
N SER A 67 -8.74 16.43 3.46
CA SER A 67 -7.53 16.97 4.09
C SER A 67 -7.54 18.50 4.09
N PHE A 68 -7.90 19.13 2.98
CA PHE A 68 -7.99 20.58 2.87
C PHE A 68 -9.01 21.18 3.85
N LEU A 69 -10.18 20.54 4.01
CA LEU A 69 -11.18 20.96 5.01
C LEU A 69 -10.66 20.81 6.44
N ALA A 70 -9.85 19.79 6.72
CA ALA A 70 -9.23 19.60 8.02
C ALA A 70 -8.17 20.67 8.31
N ASP A 71 -7.32 20.99 7.34
CA ASP A 71 -6.28 22.03 7.47
C ASP A 71 -6.89 23.41 7.72
N LYS A 72 -8.06 23.69 7.10
CA LYS A 72 -8.85 24.90 7.35
C LYS A 72 -9.66 24.87 8.66
N ASN A 73 -9.52 23.85 9.50
CA ASN A 73 -10.31 23.65 10.73
C ASN A 73 -11.85 23.62 10.53
N GLN A 74 -12.28 23.31 9.31
CA GLN A 74 -13.69 23.22 8.91
C GLN A 74 -14.23 21.79 9.04
N LEU A 75 -13.34 20.79 9.16
CA LEU A 75 -13.74 19.40 9.40
C LEU A 75 -14.11 19.17 10.87
N ARG A 76 -15.42 19.26 11.18
CA ARG A 76 -15.95 19.06 12.53
C ARG A 76 -17.13 18.09 12.52
N TYR A 77 -17.13 17.16 13.46
CA TYR A 77 -18.28 16.31 13.74
C TYR A 77 -19.10 16.94 14.85
N GLY A 78 -20.32 17.39 14.55
CA GLY A 78 -21.10 18.23 15.46
C GLY A 78 -20.38 19.53 15.85
N ILE A 79 -20.66 20.04 17.04
CA ILE A 79 -20.16 21.35 17.50
C ILE A 79 -18.77 21.25 18.14
N ILE A 80 -18.50 20.13 18.82
CA ILE A 80 -17.38 20.00 19.77
C ILE A 80 -16.19 19.23 19.18
N TYR A 81 -16.43 18.30 18.26
CA TYR A 81 -15.39 17.36 17.82
C TYR A 81 -14.65 17.86 16.58
N ARG A 82 -13.49 18.48 16.81
CA ARG A 82 -12.56 18.84 15.72
C ARG A 82 -11.83 17.60 15.23
N LEU A 83 -11.94 17.34 13.92
CA LEU A 83 -11.33 16.19 13.29
C LEU A 83 -9.99 16.58 12.66
N LYS A 84 -9.00 15.69 12.81
CA LYS A 84 -7.68 15.81 12.17
C LYS A 84 -7.49 14.69 11.17
N VAL A 85 -6.87 15.00 10.04
CA VAL A 85 -6.64 14.05 8.95
C VAL A 85 -5.16 13.74 8.85
N TRP A 86 -4.87 12.46 8.62
CA TRP A 86 -3.54 11.93 8.39
C TRP A 86 -3.59 11.01 7.17
N ASN A 87 -2.50 10.91 6.41
CA ASN A 87 -2.42 9.88 5.37
C ASN A 87 -2.39 8.50 6.02
N ALA A 88 -3.21 7.56 5.53
CA ALA A 88 -3.15 6.19 6.01
C ALA A 88 -2.07 5.43 5.23
N GLU A 89 -1.18 4.73 5.94
CA GLU A 89 -0.15 3.90 5.31
C GLU A 89 -0.71 2.66 4.61
N ARG A 90 -1.95 2.27 4.92
CA ARG A 90 -2.58 1.03 4.43
C ARG A 90 -4.01 1.30 3.99
N ASP A 91 -4.35 0.83 2.79
CA ASP A 91 -5.73 0.76 2.32
C ASP A 91 -6.51 -0.31 3.11
N ILE A 92 -7.83 -0.13 3.26
CA ILE A 92 -8.70 -1.04 4.03
C ILE A 92 -9.07 -2.24 3.16
N VAL A 93 -9.54 -1.95 1.94
CA VAL A 93 -9.69 -2.92 0.86
C VAL A 93 -8.37 -2.88 0.10
N PRO A 94 -7.60 -3.98 0.10
CA PRO A 94 -6.39 -4.07 -0.71
C PRO A 94 -6.76 -3.69 -2.14
N LYS A 95 -6.05 -2.71 -2.71
CA LYS A 95 -6.17 -2.45 -4.14
C LYS A 95 -5.95 -3.78 -4.87
N PRO A 96 -6.67 -4.03 -5.99
CA PRO A 96 -6.36 -5.17 -6.84
C PRO A 96 -4.85 -5.14 -7.06
N LYS A 97 -4.17 -6.18 -6.58
CA LYS A 97 -2.75 -6.34 -6.86
C LYS A 97 -2.71 -6.51 -8.37
N VAL A 98 -2.30 -5.47 -9.09
CA VAL A 98 -1.85 -5.66 -10.47
C VAL A 98 -0.56 -6.43 -10.32
N MET A 99 -0.70 -7.75 -10.21
CA MET A 99 0.39 -8.68 -10.33
C MET A 99 0.80 -8.53 -11.77
N VAL A 100 1.84 -7.75 -12.02
CA VAL A 100 2.52 -7.78 -13.30
C VAL A 100 3.25 -9.12 -13.30
N LEU A 101 2.50 -10.19 -13.61
CA LEU A 101 3.09 -11.39 -14.13
C LEU A 101 3.64 -10.94 -15.48
N ASN A 102 4.93 -10.65 -15.57
CA ASN A 102 5.54 -10.68 -16.88
C ASN A 102 5.60 -12.17 -17.27
N PRO A 103 4.89 -12.59 -18.33
CA PRO A 103 4.93 -13.97 -18.80
C PRO A 103 6.32 -14.37 -19.33
N ASP A 104 7.23 -13.40 -19.44
CA ASP A 104 8.62 -13.60 -19.78
C ASP A 104 9.33 -14.26 -18.59
N LEU A 105 9.37 -15.59 -18.61
CA LEU A 105 10.21 -16.45 -17.78
C LEU A 105 11.64 -15.88 -17.73
N VAL A 106 12.15 -15.62 -16.52
CA VAL A 106 13.48 -15.04 -16.34
C VAL A 106 14.48 -16.04 -15.79
N THR A 107 15.76 -15.76 -16.05
CA THR A 107 16.86 -16.47 -15.38
C THR A 107 17.18 -15.77 -14.07
N LEU A 108 17.05 -16.48 -12.95
CA LEU A 108 17.44 -16.00 -11.63
C LEU A 108 18.87 -16.46 -11.31
N HIS A 109 19.75 -15.50 -11.00
CA HIS A 109 21.08 -15.76 -10.49
C HIS A 109 21.13 -15.43 -8.99
N PHE A 110 21.37 -16.45 -8.16
CA PHE A 110 21.55 -16.29 -6.72
C PHE A 110 23.02 -16.39 -6.37
N GLY A 111 23.53 -15.48 -5.54
CA GLY A 111 24.95 -15.39 -5.23
C GLY A 111 25.32 -14.11 -4.51
N CYS A 112 26.59 -13.71 -4.62
CA CYS A 112 27.11 -12.51 -3.95
C CYS A 112 27.96 -11.65 -4.89
N GLN A 113 27.92 -10.34 -4.65
CA GLN A 113 28.78 -9.40 -5.35
C GLN A 113 30.21 -9.51 -4.79
N VAL A 114 31.18 -9.78 -5.66
CA VAL A 114 32.61 -9.93 -5.27
C VAL A 114 33.46 -8.72 -5.65
N SER A 115 33.01 -7.92 -6.62
CA SER A 115 33.56 -6.59 -6.92
C SER A 115 32.46 -5.67 -7.49
N SER A 116 32.77 -4.41 -7.75
CA SER A 116 31.81 -3.47 -8.35
C SER A 116 31.21 -3.99 -9.66
N ASP A 117 32.01 -4.70 -10.46
CA ASP A 117 31.69 -5.23 -11.78
C ASP A 117 31.45 -6.75 -11.83
N LYS A 118 31.81 -7.50 -10.77
CA LYS A 118 31.70 -8.97 -10.77
C LYS A 118 30.71 -9.48 -9.72
N PHE A 119 29.87 -10.40 -10.17
CA PHE A 119 28.92 -11.13 -9.34
C PHE A 119 29.25 -12.62 -9.41
N SER A 120 29.49 -13.24 -8.26
CA SER A 120 29.71 -14.68 -8.16
C SER A 120 28.36 -15.37 -8.02
N VAL A 121 28.04 -16.26 -8.97
CA VAL A 121 26.78 -17.00 -9.00
C VAL A 121 26.96 -18.32 -8.26
N LEU A 122 26.25 -18.48 -7.15
CA LEU A 122 26.21 -19.72 -6.37
C LEU A 122 25.15 -20.69 -6.91
N TRP A 123 24.06 -20.15 -7.46
CA TRP A 123 22.98 -20.94 -8.02
C TRP A 123 22.29 -20.20 -9.17
N LYS A 124 21.81 -20.96 -10.15
CA LYS A 124 21.12 -20.45 -11.34
C LYS A 124 19.82 -21.23 -11.56
N GLY A 125 18.71 -20.50 -11.64
CA GLY A 125 17.41 -21.01 -12.05
C GLY A 125 17.00 -20.43 -13.40
N VAL A 126 16.53 -21.29 -14.30
CA VAL A 126 15.83 -20.89 -15.53
C VAL A 126 14.32 -21.05 -15.32
N ASP A 127 13.54 -20.38 -16.16
CA ASP A 127 12.08 -20.44 -16.13
C ASP A 127 11.47 -20.02 -14.79
N VAL A 128 12.05 -18.98 -14.18
CA VAL A 128 11.56 -18.42 -12.91
C VAL A 128 10.53 -17.34 -13.20
N ALA A 129 9.35 -17.47 -12.60
CA ALA A 129 8.36 -16.39 -12.60
C ALA A 129 8.69 -15.41 -11.47
N ALA A 130 8.98 -14.16 -11.84
CA ALA A 130 9.30 -13.09 -10.91
C ALA A 130 8.11 -12.14 -10.74
N ASN A 131 7.60 -12.02 -9.52
CA ASN A 131 6.55 -11.08 -9.17
C ASN A 131 7.15 -9.91 -8.39
N PHE A 132 7.12 -8.74 -9.00
CA PHE A 132 7.51 -7.46 -8.40
C PHE A 132 6.63 -6.35 -8.99
N GLY A 133 6.43 -5.24 -8.28
CA GLY A 133 5.60 -4.15 -8.81
C GLY A 133 5.17 -3.12 -7.78
N SER A 134 4.70 -1.97 -8.28
CA SER A 134 4.24 -0.87 -7.43
C SER A 134 3.08 -1.31 -6.50
N GLY A 135 3.28 -1.16 -5.20
CA GLY A 135 2.33 -1.61 -4.17
C GLY A 135 2.56 -3.03 -3.63
N LEU A 136 3.39 -3.84 -4.27
CA LEU A 136 3.90 -5.08 -3.69
C LEU A 136 5.06 -4.75 -2.74
N ARG A 137 4.83 -4.89 -1.43
CA ARG A 137 5.87 -4.70 -0.40
C ARG A 137 6.80 -5.91 -0.25
N LYS A 138 6.93 -6.70 -1.31
CA LYS A 138 7.73 -7.92 -1.36
C LYS A 138 8.10 -8.26 -2.79
N LEU A 139 9.25 -8.90 -2.91
CA LEU A 139 9.76 -9.51 -4.13
C LEU A 139 9.54 -11.02 -4.02
N GLU A 140 8.90 -11.63 -5.00
CA GLU A 140 8.65 -13.07 -5.01
C GLU A 140 9.20 -13.71 -6.28
N PHE A 141 9.84 -14.87 -6.12
CA PHE A 141 10.27 -15.74 -7.20
C PHE A 141 9.61 -17.10 -7.03
N LEU A 142 8.98 -17.57 -8.10
CA LEU A 142 8.36 -18.89 -8.19
C LEU A 142 9.15 -19.71 -9.19
N LEU A 143 9.61 -20.88 -8.77
CA LEU A 143 10.38 -21.78 -9.62
C LEU A 143 9.96 -23.22 -9.37
N SER A 144 9.99 -24.03 -10.43
CA SER A 144 9.73 -25.46 -10.34
C SER A 144 11.06 -26.19 -10.52
N GLN A 145 11.40 -27.10 -9.61
CA GLN A 145 12.60 -27.92 -9.71
C GLN A 145 12.22 -29.38 -9.50
N GLY A 146 12.33 -30.19 -10.57
CA GLY A 146 11.83 -31.56 -10.58
C GLY A 146 10.31 -31.59 -10.47
N CYS A 147 9.78 -32.32 -9.49
CA CYS A 147 8.33 -32.44 -9.22
C CYS A 147 7.86 -31.50 -8.10
N MET A 148 8.68 -30.55 -7.69
CA MET A 148 8.43 -29.66 -6.54
C MET A 148 8.43 -28.21 -6.99
N ASP A 149 7.44 -27.46 -6.52
CA ASP A 149 7.35 -26.02 -6.71
C ASP A 149 7.87 -25.29 -5.47
N TYR A 150 8.76 -24.33 -5.70
CA TYR A 150 9.40 -23.54 -4.66
C TYR A 150 9.05 -22.06 -4.80
N LYS A 151 8.88 -21.42 -3.65
CA LYS A 151 8.66 -19.99 -3.54
C LYS A 151 9.74 -19.34 -2.69
N LEU A 152 10.43 -18.36 -3.26
CA LEU A 152 11.37 -17.51 -2.56
C LEU A 152 10.76 -16.10 -2.42
N GLU A 153 10.58 -15.64 -1.18
CA GLU A 153 9.91 -14.37 -0.87
C GLU A 153 10.81 -13.48 -0.02
N PHE A 154 11.01 -12.24 -0.45
CA PHE A 154 11.76 -11.22 0.28
C PHE A 154 10.86 -10.05 0.64
N PRO A 155 10.73 -9.67 1.92
CA PRO A 155 10.05 -8.45 2.29
C PRO A 155 10.88 -7.23 1.88
N TYR A 156 10.22 -6.15 1.47
CA TYR A 156 10.92 -4.94 1.00
C TYR A 156 11.87 -4.34 2.05
N SER A 157 11.57 -4.51 3.34
CA SER A 157 12.43 -4.08 4.45
C SER A 157 13.80 -4.77 4.49
N SER A 158 13.92 -5.94 3.86
CA SER A 158 15.16 -6.71 3.79
C SER A 158 15.96 -6.42 2.52
N ILE A 159 15.42 -5.59 1.60
CA ILE A 159 16.10 -5.21 0.37
C ILE A 159 16.90 -3.94 0.65
N TRP A 160 18.23 -4.06 0.66
CA TRP A 160 19.11 -2.91 0.84
C TRP A 160 19.15 -2.00 -0.39
N GLN A 161 19.27 -2.59 -1.58
CA GLN A 161 19.39 -1.84 -2.84
C GLN A 161 18.91 -2.68 -4.02
N ILE A 162 18.32 -2.01 -5.01
CA ILE A 162 18.02 -2.57 -6.33
C ILE A 162 18.86 -1.80 -7.34
N GLN A 163 19.63 -2.50 -8.18
CA GLN A 163 20.45 -1.91 -9.23
C GLN A 163 20.08 -2.53 -10.57
N LEU A 164 19.81 -1.69 -11.56
CA LEU A 164 19.71 -2.11 -12.94
C LEU A 164 21.12 -2.15 -13.54
N ARG A 165 21.57 -3.33 -13.98
CA ARG A 165 22.87 -3.51 -14.63
C ARG A 165 22.66 -3.90 -16.09
N HIS A 166 23.26 -3.13 -17.00
CA HIS A 166 23.22 -3.40 -18.43
C HIS A 166 24.57 -3.94 -18.92
N SER A 167 24.53 -5.00 -19.71
CA SER A 167 25.65 -5.35 -20.57
C SER A 167 25.46 -4.61 -21.90
N PRO A 168 26.43 -3.78 -22.35
CA PRO A 168 26.32 -3.04 -23.61
C PRO A 168 26.16 -3.93 -24.87
N ARG A 169 26.41 -5.23 -24.75
CA ARG A 169 26.48 -6.19 -25.87
C ARG A 169 25.23 -7.06 -26.06
N GLU A 170 24.26 -7.01 -25.15
CA GLU A 170 23.07 -7.88 -25.24
C GLU A 170 21.77 -7.08 -25.18
N ASN A 171 21.03 -7.08 -26.30
CA ASN A 171 19.64 -6.60 -26.37
C ASN A 171 18.69 -7.62 -25.71
N LYS A 172 18.78 -7.78 -24.39
CA LYS A 172 17.82 -8.58 -23.62
C LYS A 172 16.76 -7.66 -23.03
N LYS A 173 15.50 -8.12 -23.03
CA LYS A 173 14.43 -7.45 -22.30
C LYS A 173 14.72 -7.59 -20.81
N PHE A 174 14.69 -6.47 -20.09
CA PHE A 174 14.82 -6.45 -18.64
C PHE A 174 13.47 -6.05 -18.05
N LEU A 175 13.19 -6.63 -16.88
CA LEU A 175 12.04 -6.29 -16.07
C LEU A 175 12.28 -4.89 -15.45
N LEU A 176 11.50 -3.89 -15.85
CA LEU A 176 11.47 -2.53 -15.29
C LEU A 176 10.34 -2.39 -14.27
#